data_AF-A0A8K0CH73-F1
#
_entry.id   AF-A0A8K0CH73-F1
#
_cell.length_a   1.000
_cell.length_b   1.000
_cell.length_c   1.000
_cell.angle_alpha   90.00
_cell.angle_beta   90.00
_cell.angle_gamma   90.00
#
_symmetry.space_group_name_H-M   'P 1'
#
loop_
_entity.id
_entity.type
_entity.pdbx_description
1 polymer ?
#
loop_
_entity_poly.entity_id
_entity_poly.type
_entity_poly.pdbx_seq_one_letter_code
_entity_poly.pdbx_strand_id
1 'polypeptide(L)' 'GDSGSPMVTEGKVVGVVSWGRPCENFGPVGVYANVANKEINEFIRSFIE' A
#
# COMPACT_ATOMS: atom_id res chain seq x y z
N GLY A 1 2.37 -14.99 -0.49
CA GLY A 1 2.39 -14.26 -1.77
C GLY A 1 1.47 -13.10 -1.55
N ASP A 2 2.04 -11.95 -1.19
CA ASP A 2 1.31 -10.98 -0.37
C ASP A 2 0.93 -9.72 -1.15
N SER A 3 1.40 -9.59 -2.39
CA SER A 3 1.03 -8.51 -3.31
C SER A 3 -0.49 -8.36 -3.41
N GLY A 4 -0.99 -7.13 -3.26
CA GLY A 4 -2.42 -6.84 -3.21
C GLY A 4 -3.03 -6.85 -1.80
N SER A 5 -2.32 -7.33 -0.78
CA SER A 5 -2.83 -7.35 0.60
C SER A 5 -2.85 -5.96 1.23
N PRO A 6 -3.80 -5.66 2.12
CA PRO A 6 -3.92 -4.35 2.75
C PRO A 6 -2.90 -4.15 3.88
N MET A 7 -2.35 -2.95 3.96
CA MET A 7 -1.69 -2.42 5.15
C MET A 7 -2.70 -1.55 5.92
N VAL A 8 -3.01 -1.95 7.16
CA VAL A 8 -4.05 -1.31 7.98
C VAL A 8 -3.42 -0.63 9.19
N THR A 9 -3.80 0.62 9.43
CA THR A 9 -3.50 1.34 10.68
C THR A 9 -4.78 1.97 11.20
N GLU A 10 -5.04 1.86 12.51
CA GLU A 10 -6.23 2.44 13.15
C GLU A 10 -7.56 2.08 12.43
N GLY A 11 -7.66 0.84 11.93
CA GLY A 11 -8.84 0.36 11.21
C GLY A 11 -9.02 0.92 9.79
N LYS A 12 -8.04 1.67 9.24
CA LYS A 12 -8.06 2.23 7.89
C LYS A 12 -6.99 1.58 7.01
N VAL A 13 -7.34 1.30 5.76
CA VAL A 13 -6.36 0.86 4.75
C VAL A 13 -5.53 2.06 4.32
N VAL A 14 -4.22 2.00 4.52
CA VAL A 14 -3.25 3.06 4.20
C VAL A 14 -2.26 2.66 3.12
N GLY A 15 -2.13 1.37 2.84
CA GLY A 15 -1.33 0.89 1.73
C GLY A 15 -1.78 -0.45 1.18
N VAL A 16 -1.26 -0.79 0.01
CA VAL A 16 -1.40 -2.12 -0.61
C VAL A 16 0.00 -2.65 -0.89
N VAL A 17 0.29 -3.89 -0.50
CA VAL A 17 1.59 -4.53 -0.76
C VAL A 17 1.88 -4.49 -2.26
N SER A 18 3.01 -3.89 -2.65
CA SER A 18 3.42 -3.75 -4.05
C SER A 18 4.60 -4.66 -4.35
N TRP A 19 5.79 -4.26 -3.93
CA TRP A 19 7.02 -5.02 -4.14
C TRP A 19 7.99 -4.79 -2.98
N GLY A 20 9.07 -5.56 -2.94
CA GLY A 20 10.15 -5.33 -2.00
C GLY A 20 11.40 -6.05 -2.46
N ARG A 21 12.52 -5.70 -1.85
CA ARG A 21 13.77 -6.46 -2.00
C ARG A 21 14.09 -7.19 -0.70
N PRO A 22 14.33 -8.51 -0.75
CA PRO A 22 14.87 -9.21 0.40
C PRO A 22 16.31 -8.71 0.64
N CYS A 23 16.60 -8.32 1.89
CA CYS A 23 17.93 -8.02 2.46
C CYS A 23 19.07 -7.63 1.50
N GLU A 24 19.32 -6.33 1.39
CA GLU A 24 20.69 -5.80 1.27
C GLU A 24 21.01 -4.98 2.54
N ASN A 25 22.25 -4.50 2.70
CA ASN A 25 22.89 -3.94 3.92
C ASN A 25 22.06 -2.97 4.81
N PHE A 26 20.89 -2.53 4.38
CA PHE A 26 19.98 -1.59 5.07
C PHE A 26 18.67 -2.23 5.56
N GLY A 27 18.55 -3.57 5.52
CA GLY A 27 17.34 -4.30 5.92
C GLY A 27 16.31 -4.46 4.79
N PRO A 28 15.22 -5.21 5.03
CA PRO A 28 14.19 -5.41 4.03
C PRO A 28 13.47 -4.10 3.70
N VAL A 29 13.40 -3.77 2.41
CA VAL A 29 12.63 -2.61 1.92
C VAL A 29 11.30 -3.12 1.39
N GLY A 30 10.23 -2.84 2.12
CA GLY A 30 8.85 -3.06 1.66
C GLY A 30 8.30 -1.77 1.03
N VAL A 31 7.82 -1.87 -0.20
CA VAL A 31 7.19 -0.77 -0.93
C VAL A 31 5.69 -1.07 -1.08
N TYR A 32 4.87 -0.08 -0.74
CA TYR A 32 3.42 -0.17 -0.73
C TYR A 32 2.83 0.93 -1.63
N ALA A 33 1.75 0.63 -2.32
CA ALA A 33 0.96 1.67 -3.00
C ALA A 33 0.24 2.52 -1.94
N ASN A 34 0.44 3.84 -1.96
CA ASN A 34 -0.08 4.76 -0.94
C ASN A 34 -1.54 5.12 -1.21
N VAL A 35 -2.48 4.33 -0.70
CA VAL A 35 -3.93 4.61 -0.86
C VAL A 35 -4.45 5.76 0.03
N ALA A 36 -3.62 6.24 0.96
CA ALA A 36 -3.90 7.46 1.72
C ALA A 36 -3.53 8.74 0.95
N ASN A 37 -2.84 8.63 -0.20
CA ASN A 37 -2.67 9.75 -1.11
C ASN A 37 -4.04 10.22 -1.63
N LYS A 38 -4.26 11.54 -1.63
CA LYS A 38 -5.55 12.15 -1.99
C LYS A 38 -6.02 11.78 -3.39
N GLU A 39 -5.16 11.89 -4.40
CA GLU A 39 -5.52 11.63 -5.79
C GLU A 39 -5.87 10.15 -6.00
N ILE A 40 -5.10 9.25 -5.39
CA ILE A 40 -5.37 7.80 -5.43
C ILE A 40 -6.69 7.48 -4.71
N ASN A 41 -6.95 8.12 -3.57
CA ASN A 41 -8.19 7.90 -2.83
C ASN A 41 -9.41 8.37 -3.64
N GLU A 42 -9.33 9.54 -4.27
CA GLU A 42 -10.37 10.10 -5.13
C GLU A 42 -10.60 9.22 -6.37
N PHE A 43 -9.53 8.71 -6.98
CA PHE A 43 -9.61 7.74 -8.08
C PHE A 43 -10.31 6.45 -7.65
N ILE A 44 -10.01 5.91 -6.46
CA ILE A 44 -10.70 4.70 -5.96
C ILE A 44 -12.19 4.99 -5.74
N ARG A 45 -12.52 6.16 -5.17
CA ARG A 45 -13.91 6.54 -4.87
C ARG A 45 -14.76 6.69 -6.12
N SER A 46 -14.20 7.14 -7.25
CA SER A 46 -14.95 7.25 -8.51
C SER A 46 -15.48 5.92 -9.08
N PHE A 47 -15.12 4.77 -8.49
CA PHE A 47 -15.66 3.45 -8.86
C PHE A 47 -16.67 2.89 -7.85
N ILE A 48 -16.82 3.53 -6.70
CA ILE A 48 -17.66 3.06 -5.58
C ILE A 48 -18.85 3.99 -5.36
N GLU A 49 -18.65 5.29 -5.60
CA GLU A 49 -19.67 6.35 -5.59
C GLU A 49 -20.25 6.57 -6.99
#